data_AF-A0A8B8HWV3-F1
#
_entry.id   AF-A0A8B8HWV3-F1
#
_cell.length_a   1.000
_cell.length_b   1.000
_cell.length_c   1.000
_cell.angle_alpha   90.00
_cell.angle_beta   90.00
_cell.angle_gamma   90.00
#
_symmetry.space_group_name_H-M   'P 1'
#
loop_
_entity.id
_entity.type
_entity.pdbx_description
1 polymer ?
#
loop_
_entity_poly.entity_id
_entity_poly.type
_entity_poly.pdbx_seq_one_letter_code
_entity_poly.pdbx_strand_id
1 'polypeptide(L)'
;SPPLVPRSLSTGWGAPLTPAMCPSMPSLVAHAARGDIWLAGDNLKRPARLTYACKGRDERLADDPRQAGVPCYVTQEEFSRYTGIWWQPKRDDDVFRIVYEEVDESDVKIFSFPSSQSSSGEVEEFRFPRAGTPNAKSILKMVTFRLQKATPTTVLDYYQEGHSDHTPQASDSNDSMEVTDIRWYQLRQSLKETFPWFEYLARVGWTPCGTYVWVQLLDRKQQRLELALVPVSEFSARGAYESAPPGAQPADCGDAAHAHCAEQQIQVLISESAPDAWVNVHDILHFLPAAPGAMRFIWASEETGHLHLYLVTCAVPAKRATCKISIC
;
A
#
# COMPACT_ATOMS: atom_id res chain seq x y z
N SER A 1 30.87 -22.73 10.24
CA SER A 1 30.53 -21.59 9.36
C SER A 1 31.11 -20.32 9.97
N PRO A 2 31.72 -19.41 9.18
CA PRO A 2 32.07 -18.09 9.70
C PRO A 2 30.79 -17.41 10.24
N PRO A 3 30.90 -16.53 11.25
CA PRO A 3 29.74 -15.84 11.80
C PRO A 3 29.11 -14.97 10.71
N LEU A 4 27.77 -15.03 10.61
CA LEU A 4 27.01 -14.14 9.74
C LEU A 4 27.18 -12.71 10.26
N VAL A 5 27.87 -11.86 9.49
CA VAL A 5 28.01 -10.44 9.82
C VAL A 5 26.81 -9.70 9.22
N PRO A 6 25.92 -9.11 10.05
CA PRO A 6 24.77 -8.38 9.53
C PRO A 6 25.24 -7.14 8.75
N ARG A 7 24.66 -6.92 7.56
CA ARG A 7 24.86 -5.72 6.74
C ARG A 7 23.64 -4.81 6.87
N SER A 8 23.87 -3.54 7.18
CA SER A 8 22.80 -2.53 7.19
C SER A 8 22.31 -2.26 5.75
N LEU A 9 21.00 -2.29 5.55
CA LEU A 9 20.38 -1.85 4.29
C LEU A 9 20.24 -0.33 4.31
N SER A 10 20.58 0.32 3.21
CA SER A 10 20.28 1.74 3.04
C SER A 10 18.76 1.89 2.87
N THR A 11 18.12 2.69 3.74
CA THR A 11 16.66 2.91 3.74
C THR A 11 16.27 4.34 3.32
N GLY A 12 17.21 5.13 2.83
CA GLY A 12 17.00 6.51 2.45
C GLY A 12 17.06 7.44 3.67
N TRP A 13 16.14 8.40 3.73
CA TRP A 13 16.14 9.43 4.77
C TRP A 13 15.03 9.21 5.79
N GLY A 14 15.36 9.31 7.08
CA GLY A 14 14.43 9.11 8.19
C GLY A 14 14.41 7.67 8.71
N ALA A 15 13.72 7.47 9.83
CA ALA A 15 13.54 6.14 10.41
C ALA A 15 12.57 5.32 9.54
N PRO A 16 12.96 4.10 9.09
CA PRO A 16 12.06 3.21 8.37
C PRO A 16 11.02 2.63 9.33
N LEU A 17 9.76 2.93 9.08
CA LEU A 17 8.61 2.39 9.80
C LEU A 17 7.98 1.23 9.01
N THR A 18 7.49 0.25 9.75
CA THR A 18 6.67 -0.88 9.24
C THR A 18 7.22 -1.54 7.97
N PRO A 19 8.51 -1.96 7.97
CA PRO A 19 9.11 -2.58 6.79
C PRO A 19 8.38 -3.87 6.39
N ALA A 20 8.08 -3.99 5.10
CA ALA A 20 7.41 -5.12 4.49
C ALA A 20 8.23 -5.67 3.33
N MET A 21 8.64 -6.94 3.42
CA MET A 21 9.38 -7.64 2.37
C MET A 21 8.46 -7.96 1.18
N CYS A 22 8.99 -7.84 -0.04
CA CYS A 22 8.29 -8.27 -1.24
C CYS A 22 8.17 -9.80 -1.28
N PRO A 23 6.97 -10.39 -1.40
CA PRO A 23 6.79 -11.85 -1.37
C PRO A 23 7.51 -12.60 -2.50
N SER A 24 7.67 -11.97 -3.66
CA SER A 24 8.34 -12.57 -4.84
C SER A 24 9.84 -12.27 -4.92
N MET A 25 10.33 -11.30 -4.14
CA MET A 25 11.73 -10.89 -4.10
C MET A 25 12.06 -10.37 -2.69
N PRO A 26 12.28 -11.26 -1.69
CA PRO A 26 12.39 -10.86 -0.28
C PRO A 26 13.54 -9.91 0.04
N SER A 27 14.53 -9.78 -0.84
CA SER A 27 15.62 -8.82 -0.71
C SER A 27 15.19 -7.37 -0.96
N LEU A 28 13.97 -7.17 -1.48
CA LEU A 28 13.33 -5.89 -1.68
C LEU A 28 12.35 -5.61 -0.54
N VAL A 29 12.47 -4.46 0.11
CA VAL A 29 11.69 -4.06 1.29
C VAL A 29 11.05 -2.71 1.04
N ALA A 30 9.73 -2.63 1.17
CA ALA A 30 9.01 -1.36 1.21
C ALA A 30 8.84 -0.93 2.66
N HIS A 31 8.99 0.36 2.95
CA HIS A 31 8.79 0.92 4.28
C HIS A 31 8.24 2.34 4.19
N ALA A 32 7.59 2.80 5.25
CA ALA A 32 7.20 4.20 5.35
C ALA A 32 8.33 5.01 6.00
N ALA A 33 8.65 6.18 5.47
CA ALA A 33 9.58 7.13 6.07
C ALA A 33 9.25 8.54 5.59
N ARG A 34 9.24 9.50 6.53
CA ARG A 34 8.97 10.92 6.26
C ARG A 34 7.68 11.15 5.46
N GLY A 35 6.60 10.49 5.88
CA GLY A 35 5.27 10.64 5.27
C GLY A 35 5.09 9.94 3.92
N ASP A 36 6.07 9.16 3.45
CA ASP A 36 6.00 8.49 2.15
C ASP A 36 6.53 7.06 2.17
N ILE A 37 6.21 6.33 1.11
CA ILE A 37 6.67 4.97 0.87
C ILE A 37 8.01 5.01 0.16
N TRP A 38 8.95 4.25 0.70
CA TRP A 38 10.30 4.05 0.16
C TRP A 38 10.55 2.58 -0.10
N LEU A 39 11.50 2.32 -0.99
CA LEU A 39 11.97 1.01 -1.36
C LEU A 39 13.47 0.90 -1.06
N ALA A 40 13.83 -0.11 -0.29
CA ALA A 40 15.20 -0.49 0.02
C ALA A 40 15.46 -1.92 -0.51
N GLY A 41 16.70 -2.24 -0.81
CA GLY A 41 17.07 -3.59 -1.19
C GLY A 41 18.57 -3.78 -1.31
N ASP A 42 19.00 -5.03 -1.24
CA ASP A 42 20.42 -5.40 -1.27
C ASP A 42 21.12 -5.06 -2.59
N ASN A 43 20.39 -5.22 -3.70
CA ASN A 43 20.85 -5.00 -5.08
C ASN A 43 20.36 -3.67 -5.66
N LEU A 44 19.62 -2.85 -4.91
CA LEU A 44 19.25 -1.52 -5.38
C LEU A 44 20.45 -0.59 -5.30
N LYS A 45 20.76 0.11 -6.41
CA LYS A 45 21.83 1.12 -6.47
C LYS A 45 21.65 2.19 -5.40
N ARG A 46 20.40 2.56 -5.09
CA ARG A 46 20.01 3.48 -4.03
C ARG A 46 18.57 3.21 -3.57
N PRO A 47 18.20 3.62 -2.35
CA PRO A 47 16.82 3.64 -1.92
C PRO A 47 15.97 4.50 -2.87
N ALA A 48 14.78 4.04 -3.21
CA ALA A 48 13.87 4.74 -4.11
C ALA A 48 12.61 5.20 -3.36
N ARG A 49 12.29 6.50 -3.46
CA ARG A 49 11.01 7.04 -2.98
C ARG A 49 9.92 6.69 -3.98
N LEU A 50 8.86 6.02 -3.54
CA LEU A 50 7.77 5.54 -4.39
C LEU A 50 6.56 6.47 -4.39
N THR A 51 6.34 7.24 -3.32
CA THR A 51 5.24 8.21 -3.21
C THR A 51 5.75 9.59 -2.81
N TYR A 52 4.95 10.60 -3.09
CA TYR A 52 5.28 12.00 -2.81
C TYR A 52 4.07 12.74 -2.18
N ALA A 53 3.37 12.04 -1.27
CA ALA A 53 2.21 12.58 -0.55
C ALA A 53 2.62 13.71 0.40
N CYS A 54 3.75 13.55 1.08
CA CYS A 54 4.34 14.55 1.94
C CYS A 54 5.25 15.48 1.11
N LYS A 55 5.09 16.79 1.27
CA LYS A 55 5.89 17.81 0.58
C LYS A 55 7.33 17.87 1.09
N GLY A 56 7.58 17.37 2.30
CA GLY A 56 8.93 17.07 2.79
C GLY A 56 9.80 18.29 3.10
N ARG A 57 9.19 19.34 3.66
CA ARG A 57 9.88 20.53 4.19
C ARG A 57 9.65 20.62 5.70
N ASP A 58 10.46 21.41 6.41
CA ASP A 58 10.23 21.85 7.80
C ASP A 58 8.98 22.77 7.90
N GLU A 59 7.90 22.33 7.28
CA GLU A 59 6.60 22.98 7.28
C GLU A 59 5.84 22.55 8.53
N ARG A 60 4.98 23.44 9.03
CA ARG A 60 4.19 23.14 10.22
C ARG A 60 3.26 21.97 9.91
N LEU A 61 2.90 21.19 10.93
CA LEU A 61 1.99 20.06 10.76
C LEU A 61 0.69 20.43 10.01
N ALA A 62 0.26 21.69 10.13
CA ALA A 62 -0.90 22.25 9.45
C ALA A 62 -0.77 22.27 7.91
N ASP A 63 0.43 22.49 7.36
CA ASP A 63 0.67 22.80 5.95
C ASP A 63 0.89 21.53 5.08
N ASP A 64 1.21 20.41 5.72
CA ASP A 64 1.48 19.10 5.09
C ASP A 64 0.63 17.96 5.72
N PRO A 65 -0.70 17.94 5.45
CA PRO A 65 -1.65 17.00 6.09
C PRO A 65 -1.60 15.56 5.57
N ARG A 66 -0.80 15.26 4.54
CA ARG A 66 -0.92 14.02 3.77
C ARG A 66 0.28 13.10 3.97
N GLN A 67 -0.03 11.83 4.16
CA GLN A 67 0.99 10.78 4.30
C GLN A 67 0.57 9.51 3.57
N ALA A 68 1.54 8.78 3.03
CA ALA A 68 1.33 7.51 2.36
C ALA A 68 2.03 6.36 3.11
N GLY A 69 1.32 5.25 3.29
CA GLY A 69 1.85 4.04 3.93
C GLY A 69 1.81 4.03 5.46
N VAL A 70 1.37 5.12 6.10
CA VAL A 70 1.23 5.24 7.56
C VAL A 70 -0.25 5.45 7.91
N PRO A 71 -0.86 4.57 8.71
CA PRO A 71 -2.24 4.77 9.17
C PRO A 71 -2.37 5.98 10.12
N CYS A 72 -3.53 6.63 10.15
CA CYS A 72 -3.79 7.73 11.09
C CYS A 72 -3.81 7.24 12.56
N TYR A 73 -3.71 8.19 13.50
CA TYR A 73 -3.67 7.91 14.95
C TYR A 73 -4.78 6.96 15.42
N VAL A 74 -6.05 7.27 15.09
CA VAL A 74 -7.21 6.44 15.47
C VAL A 74 -7.08 5.01 14.95
N THR A 75 -6.50 4.82 13.76
CA THR A 75 -6.34 3.48 13.19
C THR A 75 -5.30 2.65 13.92
N GLN A 76 -4.25 3.29 14.41
CA GLN A 76 -3.22 2.63 15.20
C GLN A 76 -3.73 2.28 16.59
N GLU A 77 -4.38 3.24 17.28
CA GLU A 77 -4.79 3.07 18.67
C GLU A 77 -6.06 2.25 18.83
N GLU A 78 -7.11 2.55 18.05
CA GLU A 78 -8.44 1.96 18.27
C GLU A 78 -8.67 0.69 17.45
N PHE A 79 -7.95 0.52 16.34
CA PHE A 79 -8.12 -0.64 15.45
C PHE A 79 -6.89 -1.54 15.38
N SER A 80 -5.81 -1.23 16.12
CA SER A 80 -4.56 -2.00 16.15
C SER A 80 -3.98 -2.30 14.77
N ARG A 81 -4.15 -1.38 13.81
CA ARG A 81 -3.55 -1.48 12.46
C ARG A 81 -2.41 -0.48 12.33
N TYR A 82 -1.20 -1.03 12.25
CA TYR A 82 0.05 -0.25 12.18
C TYR A 82 0.66 -0.16 10.78
N THR A 83 0.13 -0.87 9.78
CA THR A 83 0.61 -0.85 8.39
C THR A 83 -0.39 -0.20 7.45
N GLY A 84 0.13 0.60 6.50
CA GLY A 84 -0.59 1.14 5.36
C GLY A 84 -0.04 0.67 4.01
N ILE A 85 0.76 -0.42 3.99
CA ILE A 85 1.49 -0.93 2.81
C ILE A 85 1.22 -2.42 2.64
N TRP A 86 0.75 -2.83 1.45
CA TRP A 86 0.41 -4.23 1.15
C TRP A 86 0.94 -4.65 -0.23
N TRP A 87 1.96 -5.51 -0.23
CA TRP A 87 2.55 -6.10 -1.44
C TRP A 87 1.60 -7.08 -2.14
N GLN A 88 1.57 -7.01 -3.48
CA GLN A 88 0.95 -8.06 -4.27
C GLN A 88 1.69 -9.40 -4.06
N PRO A 89 0.99 -10.47 -3.64
CA PRO A 89 1.64 -11.72 -3.24
C PRO A 89 2.12 -12.54 -4.45
N LYS A 90 1.37 -12.49 -5.54
CA LYS A 90 1.67 -13.19 -6.79
C LYS A 90 1.51 -12.24 -7.96
N ARG A 91 2.49 -12.25 -8.87
CA ARG A 91 2.46 -11.56 -10.15
C ARG A 91 2.80 -12.56 -11.26
N ASP A 92 2.26 -12.31 -12.45
CA ASP A 92 2.57 -13.09 -13.66
C ASP A 92 3.35 -12.26 -14.70
N ASP A 93 3.73 -11.02 -14.34
CA ASP A 93 4.50 -10.09 -15.15
C ASP A 93 5.72 -9.54 -14.37
N ASP A 94 6.47 -8.64 -14.99
CA ASP A 94 7.64 -7.97 -14.43
C ASP A 94 7.30 -6.66 -13.69
N VAL A 95 6.01 -6.41 -13.44
CA VAL A 95 5.52 -5.21 -12.75
C VAL A 95 5.33 -5.51 -11.27
N PHE A 96 6.03 -4.76 -10.43
CA PHE A 96 5.81 -4.78 -9.00
C PHE A 96 4.60 -3.91 -8.65
N ARG A 97 3.77 -4.37 -7.72
CA ARG A 97 2.57 -3.67 -7.27
C ARG A 97 2.49 -3.63 -5.76
N ILE A 98 2.22 -2.44 -5.23
CA ILE A 98 1.96 -2.21 -3.82
C ILE A 98 0.64 -1.44 -3.74
N VAL A 99 -0.32 -2.00 -3.01
CA VAL A 99 -1.48 -1.25 -2.57
C VAL A 99 -1.12 -0.54 -1.30
N TYR A 100 -1.56 0.70 -1.16
CA TYR A 100 -1.28 1.50 0.01
C TYR A 100 -2.44 2.40 0.37
N GLU A 101 -2.45 2.80 1.63
CA GLU A 101 -3.32 3.85 2.12
C GLU A 101 -2.58 5.19 2.06
N GLU A 102 -3.22 6.17 1.43
CA GLU A 102 -2.90 7.57 1.64
C GLU A 102 -3.91 8.17 2.61
N VAL A 103 -3.40 8.81 3.66
CA VAL A 103 -4.18 9.48 4.69
C VAL A 103 -4.15 10.97 4.42
N ASP A 104 -5.32 11.60 4.41
CA ASP A 104 -5.47 13.06 4.39
C ASP A 104 -6.09 13.53 5.70
N GLU A 105 -5.29 14.18 6.54
CA GLU A 105 -5.74 14.67 7.84
C GLU A 105 -6.16 16.15 7.81
N SER A 106 -6.33 16.78 6.65
CA SER A 106 -6.57 18.23 6.49
C SER A 106 -7.67 18.79 7.39
N ASP A 107 -8.74 18.03 7.59
CA ASP A 107 -9.91 18.43 8.39
C ASP A 107 -9.80 18.04 9.88
N VAL A 108 -8.73 17.32 10.27
CA VAL A 108 -8.46 16.91 11.64
C VAL A 108 -7.82 18.06 12.41
N LYS A 109 -8.37 18.33 13.59
CA LYS A 109 -7.87 19.41 14.46
C LYS A 109 -6.48 19.09 14.98
N ILE A 110 -5.66 20.14 15.06
CA ILE A 110 -4.34 20.09 15.66
C ILE A 110 -4.45 20.51 17.13
N PHE A 111 -3.80 19.74 18.00
CA PHE A 111 -3.64 20.04 19.41
C PHE A 111 -2.16 20.11 19.76
N SER A 112 -1.80 21.05 20.63
CA SER A 112 -0.43 21.22 21.12
C SER A 112 -0.31 20.63 22.52
N PHE A 113 0.69 19.79 22.73
CA PHE A 113 1.01 19.18 24.02
C PHE A 113 2.43 19.58 24.44
N PRO A 114 2.72 19.72 25.74
CA PRO A 114 4.10 19.95 26.19
C PRO A 114 5.02 18.83 25.69
N SER A 115 6.14 19.19 25.06
CA SER A 115 7.13 18.21 24.62
C SER A 115 7.80 17.57 25.84
N SER A 116 7.87 16.24 25.84
CA SER A 116 8.63 15.49 26.85
C SER A 116 10.14 15.46 26.55
N GLN A 117 10.54 15.86 25.35
CA GLN A 117 11.92 15.81 24.87
C GLN A 117 12.68 17.13 25.09
N SER A 118 11.97 18.21 25.44
CA SER A 118 12.57 19.52 25.68
C SER A 118 12.33 19.98 27.13
N SER A 119 13.36 20.58 27.74
CA SER A 119 13.22 21.30 29.02
C SER A 119 12.86 22.78 28.83
N SER A 120 12.73 23.25 27.58
CA SER A 120 12.56 24.65 27.17
C SER A 120 11.10 25.12 27.10
N GLY A 121 10.13 24.25 27.42
CA GLY A 121 8.71 24.56 27.30
C GLY A 121 8.18 24.53 25.86
N GLU A 122 8.88 23.83 24.96
CA GLU A 122 8.40 23.60 23.60
C GLU A 122 7.16 22.71 23.61
N VAL A 123 6.31 22.89 22.62
CA VAL A 123 5.10 22.11 22.42
C VAL A 123 5.22 21.28 21.15
N GLU A 124 4.70 20.06 21.21
CA GLU A 124 4.52 19.18 20.06
C GLU A 124 3.08 19.27 19.56
N GLU A 125 2.93 19.36 18.24
CA GLU A 125 1.62 19.40 17.58
C GLU A 125 1.20 18.01 17.13
N PHE A 126 -0.06 17.65 17.35
CA PHE A 126 -0.64 16.37 16.94
C PHE A 126 -2.01 16.59 16.28
N ARG A 127 -2.25 15.88 15.18
CA ARG A 127 -3.59 15.75 14.59
C ARG A 127 -4.38 14.77 15.46
N PHE A 128 -5.42 15.27 16.15
CA PHE A 128 -6.18 14.47 17.11
C PHE A 128 -7.70 14.63 16.87
N PRO A 129 -8.38 13.62 16.31
CA PRO A 129 -9.81 13.66 16.08
C PRO A 129 -10.57 13.36 17.37
N ARG A 130 -11.07 14.40 18.04
CA ARG A 130 -11.98 14.21 19.18
C ARG A 130 -13.32 13.65 18.72
N ALA A 131 -14.00 12.92 19.62
CA ALA A 131 -15.36 12.46 19.38
C ALA A 131 -16.27 13.59 18.87
N GLY A 132 -17.01 13.33 17.79
CA GLY A 132 -17.89 14.29 17.13
C GLY A 132 -17.20 15.25 16.14
N THR A 133 -15.87 15.25 16.02
CA THR A 133 -15.13 16.06 15.03
C THR A 133 -14.74 15.25 13.78
N PRO A 134 -14.35 15.88 12.66
CA PRO A 134 -13.92 15.14 11.47
C PRO A 134 -12.74 14.19 11.74
N ASN A 135 -12.80 13.00 11.14
CA ASN A 135 -11.68 12.05 11.12
C ASN A 135 -10.77 12.33 9.91
N ALA A 136 -9.60 11.71 9.92
CA ALA A 136 -8.75 11.62 8.73
C ALA A 136 -9.48 10.85 7.61
N LYS A 137 -9.21 11.21 6.35
CA LYS A 137 -9.76 10.51 5.18
C LYS A 137 -8.77 9.45 4.72
N SER A 138 -9.22 8.20 4.62
CA SER A 138 -8.42 7.10 4.07
C SER A 138 -8.70 6.92 2.58
N ILE A 139 -7.64 6.94 1.76
CA ILE A 139 -7.70 6.83 0.30
C ILE A 139 -6.87 5.62 -0.12
N LEU A 140 -7.53 4.61 -0.69
CA LEU A 140 -6.84 3.41 -1.19
C LEU A 140 -6.24 3.68 -2.58
N LYS A 141 -4.93 3.47 -2.71
CA LYS A 141 -4.17 3.69 -3.95
C LYS A 141 -3.28 2.49 -4.27
N MET A 142 -2.74 2.48 -5.49
CA MET A 142 -1.76 1.49 -5.93
C MET A 142 -0.59 2.20 -6.60
N VAL A 143 0.62 1.79 -6.23
CA VAL A 143 1.84 2.17 -6.96
C VAL A 143 2.36 0.94 -7.70
N THR A 144 2.78 1.15 -8.95
CA THR A 144 3.47 0.14 -9.75
C THR A 144 4.83 0.64 -10.16
N PHE A 145 5.80 -0.27 -10.29
CA PHE A 145 7.14 0.06 -10.79
C PHE A 145 7.79 -1.18 -11.39
N ARG A 146 8.93 -0.97 -12.06
CA ARG A 146 9.79 -2.01 -12.62
C ARG A 146 11.19 -1.91 -12.02
N LEU A 147 11.94 -3.01 -12.13
CA LEU A 147 13.37 -3.03 -11.85
C LEU A 147 14.11 -3.22 -13.17
N GLN A 148 15.13 -2.41 -13.40
CA GLN A 148 16.02 -2.54 -14.53
C GLN A 148 17.46 -2.54 -14.05
N LYS A 149 18.35 -3.24 -14.77
CA LYS A 149 19.78 -3.16 -14.51
C LYS A 149 20.25 -1.73 -14.71
N ALA A 150 20.96 -1.19 -13.72
CA ALA A 150 21.49 0.15 -13.78
C ALA A 150 22.53 0.25 -14.91
N THR A 151 22.45 1.31 -15.72
CA THR A 151 23.55 1.66 -16.62
C THR A 151 24.71 2.28 -15.83
N PRO A 152 25.97 1.90 -16.10
CA PRO A 152 27.14 2.55 -15.52
C PRO A 152 27.11 4.05 -15.82
N THR A 153 27.11 4.89 -14.78
CA THR A 153 26.96 6.35 -14.91
C THR A 153 28.29 7.08 -14.74
N THR A 154 29.33 6.41 -14.24
CA THR A 154 30.66 6.97 -14.07
C THR A 154 31.73 6.15 -14.78
N VAL A 155 32.84 6.80 -15.13
CA VAL A 155 34.04 6.15 -15.70
C VAL A 155 34.61 5.09 -14.73
N LEU A 156 34.44 5.29 -13.42
CA LEU A 156 34.80 4.33 -12.37
C LEU A 156 33.94 3.05 -12.42
N ASP A 157 32.63 3.18 -12.68
CA ASP A 157 31.73 2.04 -12.85
C ASP A 157 32.15 1.19 -14.07
N TYR A 158 32.68 1.82 -15.12
CA TYR A 158 33.11 1.16 -16.36
C TYR A 158 34.43 0.38 -16.20
N TYR A 159 35.41 0.92 -15.45
CA TYR A 159 36.69 0.24 -15.22
C TYR A 159 36.59 -0.97 -14.27
N GLN A 160 35.57 -1.01 -13.40
CA GLN A 160 35.31 -2.17 -12.55
C GLN A 160 34.82 -3.39 -13.34
N GLU A 161 34.14 -3.21 -14.47
CA GLU A 161 33.72 -4.31 -15.35
C GLU A 161 34.88 -4.87 -16.20
N GLY A 162 35.91 -4.06 -16.49
CA GLY A 162 37.00 -4.38 -17.43
C GLY A 162 38.26 -5.05 -16.86
N HIS A 163 38.31 -5.39 -15.57
CA HIS A 163 39.50 -5.96 -14.90
C HIS A 163 39.25 -7.29 -14.17
N SER A 164 38.37 -8.14 -14.69
CA SER A 164 38.18 -9.51 -14.18
C SER A 164 39.09 -10.53 -14.88
N ASP A 165 40.40 -10.33 -14.78
CA ASP A 165 41.35 -11.45 -14.85
C ASP A 165 41.63 -11.85 -13.40
N HIS A 166 40.95 -12.90 -12.89
CA HIS A 166 41.36 -13.85 -11.85
C HIS A 166 40.15 -14.59 -11.22
N THR A 167 40.13 -15.92 -11.43
CA THR A 167 39.48 -17.02 -10.68
C THR A 167 38.06 -16.85 -10.09
N PRO A 168 37.10 -17.73 -10.41
CA PRO A 168 35.72 -17.64 -9.95
C PRO A 168 35.59 -18.04 -8.48
N GLN A 169 35.56 -17.06 -7.58
CA GLN A 169 34.88 -17.19 -6.29
C GLN A 169 33.48 -16.59 -6.44
N ALA A 170 32.46 -17.43 -6.28
CA ALA A 170 31.07 -17.05 -6.40
C ALA A 170 30.61 -16.18 -5.21
N SER A 171 30.27 -14.91 -5.45
CA SER A 171 29.07 -14.30 -4.83
C SER A 171 28.70 -12.90 -5.31
N ASP A 172 29.57 -12.09 -5.92
CA ASP A 172 29.25 -10.66 -6.11
C ASP A 172 29.19 -10.28 -7.60
N SER A 173 28.14 -10.70 -8.30
CA SER A 173 27.76 -10.04 -9.55
C SER A 173 27.30 -8.63 -9.22
N ASN A 174 28.03 -7.63 -9.70
CA ASN A 174 27.80 -6.19 -9.54
C ASN A 174 26.53 -5.70 -10.29
N ASP A 175 25.44 -6.47 -10.21
CA ASP A 175 24.19 -6.27 -10.96
C ASP A 175 23.27 -5.33 -10.18
N SER A 176 23.73 -4.08 -10.02
CA SER A 176 22.93 -3.06 -9.36
C SER A 176 21.66 -2.76 -10.17
N MET A 177 20.53 -2.73 -9.48
CA MET A 177 19.21 -2.48 -10.05
C MET A 177 18.77 -1.05 -9.74
N GLU A 178 18.03 -0.47 -10.67
CA GLU A 178 17.35 0.82 -10.51
C GLU A 178 15.83 0.63 -10.62
N VAL A 179 15.10 1.40 -9.81
CA VAL A 179 13.64 1.48 -9.89
C VAL A 179 13.25 2.41 -11.02
N THR A 180 12.43 1.90 -11.95
CA THR A 180 11.96 2.64 -13.11
C THR A 180 10.44 2.52 -13.26
N ASP A 181 9.86 3.33 -14.15
CA ASP A 181 8.43 3.27 -14.51
C ASP A 181 7.47 3.34 -13.30
N ILE A 182 7.79 4.21 -12.33
CA ILE A 182 6.91 4.46 -11.17
C ILE A 182 5.62 5.10 -11.67
N ARG A 183 4.48 4.46 -11.37
CA ARG A 183 3.15 4.92 -11.76
C ARG A 183 2.20 4.79 -10.59
N TRP A 184 1.35 5.80 -10.40
CA TRP A 184 0.32 5.80 -9.37
C TRP A 184 -1.06 5.62 -9.98
N TYR A 185 -1.89 4.87 -9.27
CA TYR A 185 -3.26 4.61 -9.62
C TYR A 185 -4.17 4.80 -8.41
N GLN A 186 -5.32 5.38 -8.66
CA GLN A 186 -6.44 5.45 -7.73
C GLN A 186 -7.54 4.53 -8.23
N LEU A 187 -8.48 4.21 -7.34
CA LEU A 187 -9.71 3.56 -7.78
C LEU A 187 -10.46 4.46 -8.76
N ARG A 188 -11.09 3.84 -9.76
CA ARG A 188 -11.95 4.53 -10.73
C ARG A 188 -13.04 5.35 -10.04
N GLN A 189 -13.68 4.74 -9.05
CA GLN A 189 -14.54 5.39 -8.08
C GLN A 189 -13.93 5.17 -6.70
N SER A 190 -13.81 6.23 -5.92
CA SER A 190 -13.24 6.13 -4.58
C SER A 190 -14.13 5.25 -3.68
N LEU A 191 -13.55 4.65 -2.63
CA LEU A 191 -14.33 3.90 -1.65
C LEU A 191 -15.44 4.75 -1.00
N LYS A 192 -15.23 6.07 -0.85
CA LYS A 192 -16.22 6.98 -0.28
C LYS A 192 -17.39 7.25 -1.25
N GLU A 193 -17.16 7.22 -2.56
CA GLU A 193 -18.22 7.32 -3.56
C GLU A 193 -19.00 6.00 -3.65
N THR A 194 -18.30 4.86 -3.65
CA THR A 194 -18.94 3.53 -3.69
C THR A 194 -19.69 3.22 -2.39
N PHE A 195 -19.14 3.62 -1.24
CA PHE A 195 -19.70 3.41 0.09
C PHE A 195 -19.79 4.74 0.85
N PRO A 196 -20.84 5.57 0.64
CA PRO A 196 -20.94 6.90 1.27
C PRO A 196 -20.86 6.90 2.81
N TRP A 197 -21.26 5.80 3.42
CA TRP A 197 -21.25 5.58 4.88
C TRP A 197 -19.85 5.21 5.44
N PHE A 198 -18.90 4.83 4.59
CA PHE A 198 -17.56 4.40 4.98
C PHE A 198 -16.82 5.51 5.72
N GLU A 199 -16.27 5.19 6.90
CA GLU A 199 -15.47 6.11 7.70
C GLU A 199 -14.09 5.55 8.01
N TYR A 200 -13.97 4.25 8.35
CA TYR A 200 -12.71 3.65 8.77
C TYR A 200 -12.30 2.49 7.87
N LEU A 201 -11.07 2.55 7.35
CA LEU A 201 -10.42 1.44 6.66
C LEU A 201 -9.75 0.53 7.69
N ALA A 202 -10.52 -0.44 8.17
CA ALA A 202 -10.14 -1.25 9.32
C ALA A 202 -9.01 -2.24 8.98
N ARG A 203 -9.12 -2.95 7.85
CA ARG A 203 -8.14 -3.91 7.35
C ARG A 203 -8.07 -3.90 5.84
N VAL A 204 -6.91 -4.23 5.30
CA VAL A 204 -6.66 -4.39 3.86
C VAL A 204 -5.72 -5.55 3.66
N GLY A 205 -5.85 -6.25 2.55
CA GLY A 205 -4.85 -7.20 2.10
C GLY A 205 -5.11 -7.70 0.69
N TRP A 206 -4.34 -8.69 0.29
CA TRP A 206 -4.48 -9.32 -1.01
C TRP A 206 -5.09 -10.71 -0.87
N THR A 207 -5.83 -11.09 -1.89
CA THR A 207 -6.16 -12.51 -2.12
C THR A 207 -4.89 -13.28 -2.50
N PRO A 208 -4.77 -14.59 -2.16
CA PRO A 208 -3.56 -15.37 -2.45
C PRO A 208 -3.18 -15.43 -3.94
N CYS A 209 -4.15 -15.32 -4.84
CA CYS A 209 -3.92 -15.28 -6.28
C CYS A 209 -3.36 -13.93 -6.79
N GLY A 210 -3.38 -12.88 -5.97
CA GLY A 210 -2.88 -11.55 -6.34
C GLY A 210 -3.76 -10.78 -7.33
N THR A 211 -5.00 -11.23 -7.59
CA THR A 211 -5.90 -10.59 -8.58
C THR A 211 -6.90 -9.63 -7.96
N TYR A 212 -7.12 -9.72 -6.65
CA TYR A 212 -8.01 -8.85 -5.89
C TYR A 212 -7.35 -8.38 -4.60
N VAL A 213 -7.65 -7.14 -4.24
CA VAL A 213 -7.46 -6.56 -2.92
C VAL A 213 -8.75 -6.77 -2.14
N TRP A 214 -8.69 -7.13 -0.87
CA TRP A 214 -9.85 -7.13 0.01
C TRP A 214 -9.70 -6.01 1.04
N VAL A 215 -10.83 -5.44 1.45
CA VAL A 215 -10.89 -4.35 2.44
C VAL A 215 -12.00 -4.64 3.45
N GLN A 216 -11.76 -4.33 4.72
CA GLN A 216 -12.80 -4.25 5.75
C GLN A 216 -13.13 -2.77 5.97
N LEU A 217 -14.37 -2.40 5.68
CA LEU A 217 -14.88 -1.04 5.77
C LEU A 217 -15.84 -0.94 6.94
N LEU A 218 -15.66 0.08 7.79
CA LEU A 218 -16.50 0.31 8.96
C LEU A 218 -17.16 1.69 8.87
N ASP A 219 -18.42 1.77 9.28
CA ASP A 219 -19.13 3.04 9.35
C ASP A 219 -18.71 3.85 10.58
N ARG A 220 -19.10 5.13 10.61
CA ARG A 220 -18.72 6.04 11.68
C ARG A 220 -19.23 5.61 13.07
N LYS A 221 -20.38 4.95 13.14
CA LYS A 221 -20.94 4.44 14.41
C LYS A 221 -20.33 3.11 14.84
N GLN A 222 -19.54 2.47 13.98
CA GLN A 222 -18.97 1.15 14.22
C GLN A 222 -20.05 0.07 14.39
N GLN A 223 -21.16 0.19 13.66
CA GLN A 223 -22.31 -0.71 13.70
C GLN A 223 -22.52 -1.46 12.37
N ARG A 224 -21.80 -1.10 11.32
CA ARG A 224 -21.80 -1.79 10.03
C ARG A 224 -20.37 -2.05 9.59
N LEU A 225 -20.07 -3.32 9.30
CA LEU A 225 -18.82 -3.75 8.68
C LEU A 225 -19.11 -4.43 7.35
N GLU A 226 -18.34 -4.07 6.31
CA GLU A 226 -18.36 -4.80 5.05
C GLU A 226 -16.96 -5.31 4.68
N LEU A 227 -16.87 -6.60 4.35
CA LEU A 227 -15.72 -7.17 3.66
C LEU A 227 -15.96 -7.04 2.15
N ALA A 228 -15.26 -6.12 1.50
CA ALA A 228 -15.39 -5.90 0.06
C ALA A 228 -14.15 -6.39 -0.70
N LEU A 229 -14.37 -6.91 -1.89
CA LEU A 229 -13.37 -7.40 -2.82
C LEU A 229 -13.22 -6.41 -3.97
N VAL A 230 -12.02 -5.87 -4.11
CA VAL A 230 -11.64 -4.84 -5.08
C VAL A 230 -10.74 -5.47 -6.15
N PRO A 231 -11.23 -5.63 -7.40
CA PRO A 231 -10.41 -6.12 -8.51
C PRO A 231 -9.25 -5.17 -8.79
N VAL A 232 -8.07 -5.72 -9.15
CA VAL A 232 -6.91 -4.89 -9.54
C VAL A 232 -7.23 -3.94 -10.70
N SER A 233 -8.17 -4.31 -11.58
CA SER A 233 -8.62 -3.46 -12.68
C SER A 233 -9.32 -2.17 -12.25
N GLU A 234 -9.81 -2.10 -11.01
CA GLU A 234 -10.43 -0.88 -10.48
C GLU A 234 -9.39 0.23 -10.26
N PHE A 235 -8.12 -0.12 -10.04
CA PHE A 235 -7.01 0.82 -9.95
C PHE A 235 -6.60 1.32 -11.34
N SER A 236 -7.44 2.15 -11.95
CA SER A 236 -7.31 2.59 -13.35
C SER A 236 -7.21 4.12 -13.50
N ALA A 237 -7.71 4.90 -12.54
CA ALA A 237 -7.58 6.34 -12.55
C ALA A 237 -6.11 6.73 -12.28
N ARG A 238 -5.48 7.50 -13.18
CA ARG A 238 -4.09 7.92 -13.01
C ARG A 238 -3.95 8.88 -11.84
N GLY A 239 -3.02 8.56 -10.93
CA GLY A 239 -2.61 9.45 -9.85
C GLY A 239 -1.41 10.30 -10.24
N ALA A 240 -1.24 11.42 -9.55
CA ALA A 240 -0.10 12.31 -9.65
C ALA A 240 0.19 12.92 -8.28
N TYR A 241 1.43 13.37 -8.07
CA TYR A 241 1.84 14.12 -6.89
C TYR A 241 2.54 15.40 -7.33
N GLU A 242 2.16 16.54 -6.79
CA GLU A 242 2.74 17.84 -7.17
C GLU A 242 4.26 17.92 -6.93
N SER A 243 4.74 17.26 -5.87
CA SER A 243 6.14 17.24 -5.46
C SER A 243 6.96 16.12 -6.13
N ALA A 244 6.36 15.31 -7.01
CA ALA A 244 7.08 14.25 -7.71
C ALA A 244 7.98 14.81 -8.84
N PRO A 245 9.12 14.15 -9.13
CA PRO A 245 10.01 14.54 -10.21
C PRO A 245 9.28 14.66 -11.56
N PRO A 246 9.67 15.60 -12.44
CA PRO A 246 8.99 15.81 -13.73
C PRO A 246 8.87 14.53 -14.58
N GLY A 247 9.87 13.65 -14.54
CA GLY A 247 9.87 12.39 -15.29
C GLY A 247 8.98 11.28 -14.71
N ALA A 248 8.41 11.48 -13.52
CA ALA A 248 7.49 10.53 -12.88
C ALA A 248 6.01 10.94 -13.04
N GLN A 249 5.75 12.17 -13.52
CA GLN A 249 4.40 12.61 -13.82
C GLN A 249 3.80 11.76 -14.96
N PRO A 250 2.48 11.54 -14.96
CA PRO A 250 1.82 10.95 -16.13
C PRO A 250 2.13 11.83 -17.35
N ALA A 251 2.62 11.24 -18.43
CA ALA A 251 2.61 11.94 -19.71
C ALA A 251 1.16 12.28 -20.06
N ASP A 252 0.90 13.47 -20.60
CA ASP A 252 -0.38 13.84 -21.21
C ASP A 252 -0.62 12.95 -22.45
N CYS A 253 -0.96 11.69 -22.22
CA CYS A 253 -1.48 10.82 -23.25
C CYS A 253 -2.97 11.17 -23.39
N GLY A 254 -3.29 11.94 -24.44
CA GLY A 254 -4.67 12.17 -24.84
C GLY A 254 -5.42 10.83 -24.92
N ASP A 255 -6.57 10.79 -24.23
CA ASP A 255 -7.56 9.71 -24.17
C ASP A 255 -7.12 8.39 -24.81
N ALA A 256 -6.34 7.60 -24.08
CA ALA A 256 -6.09 6.22 -24.45
C ALA A 256 -7.42 5.46 -24.40
N ALA A 257 -7.95 5.16 -25.58
CA ALA A 257 -9.18 4.43 -25.84
C ALA A 257 -9.48 3.39 -24.75
N HIS A 258 -10.61 3.59 -24.05
CA HIS A 258 -11.16 2.62 -23.12
C HIS A 258 -11.43 1.32 -23.87
N ALA A 259 -10.48 0.38 -23.81
CA ALA A 259 -10.75 -1.00 -24.19
C ALA A 259 -11.85 -1.50 -23.24
N HIS A 260 -13.06 -1.65 -23.78
CA HIS A 260 -14.25 -2.13 -23.07
C HIS A 260 -14.10 -3.63 -22.79
N CYS A 261 -13.21 -3.96 -21.86
CA CYS A 261 -13.13 -5.30 -21.29
C CYS A 261 -14.22 -5.40 -20.21
N ALA A 262 -14.98 -6.50 -20.19
CA ALA A 262 -16.08 -6.69 -19.25
C ALA A 262 -15.64 -6.36 -17.81
N GLU A 263 -16.20 -5.28 -17.27
CA GLU A 263 -15.67 -4.61 -16.08
C GLU A 263 -16.07 -5.39 -14.83
N GLN A 264 -15.08 -5.75 -14.01
CA GLN A 264 -15.32 -6.32 -12.69
C GLN A 264 -15.44 -5.16 -11.69
N GLN A 265 -16.62 -4.99 -11.10
CA GLN A 265 -16.85 -4.00 -10.05
C GLN A 265 -16.47 -4.55 -8.67
N ILE A 266 -16.36 -3.64 -7.70
CA ILE A 266 -16.18 -4.00 -6.29
C ILE A 266 -17.36 -4.87 -5.83
N GLN A 267 -17.06 -6.01 -5.21
CA GLN A 267 -18.06 -6.97 -4.72
C GLN A 267 -18.02 -7.05 -3.19
N VAL A 268 -19.16 -6.85 -2.53
CA VAL A 268 -19.29 -7.11 -1.08
C VAL A 268 -19.41 -8.62 -0.86
N LEU A 269 -18.51 -9.19 -0.05
CA LEU A 269 -18.48 -10.61 0.30
C LEU A 269 -19.21 -10.90 1.61
N ILE A 270 -19.05 -10.02 2.60
CA ILE A 270 -19.69 -10.11 3.93
C ILE A 270 -20.24 -8.73 4.27
N SER A 271 -21.41 -8.72 4.89
CA SER A 271 -21.99 -7.54 5.54
C SER A 271 -22.40 -7.94 6.95
N GLU A 272 -21.81 -7.30 7.95
CA GLU A 272 -22.19 -7.43 9.35
C GLU A 272 -22.90 -6.18 9.83
N SER A 273 -23.87 -6.35 10.72
CA SER A 273 -24.66 -5.27 11.29
C SER A 273 -24.92 -5.54 12.76
N ALA A 274 -24.64 -4.55 13.60
CA ALA A 274 -24.85 -4.56 15.04
C ALA A 274 -25.58 -3.28 15.48
N PRO A 275 -26.88 -3.11 15.11
CA PRO A 275 -27.60 -1.85 15.31
C PRO A 275 -27.77 -1.45 16.78
N ASP A 276 -27.82 -2.43 17.68
CA ASP A 276 -28.01 -2.24 19.12
C ASP A 276 -26.69 -2.33 19.91
N ALA A 277 -25.55 -2.47 19.22
CA ALA A 277 -24.22 -2.62 19.82
C ALA A 277 -23.14 -1.98 18.93
N TRP A 278 -21.98 -2.65 18.79
CA TRP A 278 -20.87 -2.29 17.90
C TRP A 278 -20.27 -3.56 17.27
N VAL A 279 -19.52 -3.40 16.19
CA VAL A 279 -18.78 -4.48 15.51
C VAL A 279 -17.33 -4.49 15.99
N ASN A 280 -16.88 -5.60 16.55
CA ASN A 280 -15.47 -5.79 16.92
C ASN A 280 -14.65 -6.16 15.67
N VAL A 281 -13.69 -5.32 15.29
CA VAL A 281 -12.77 -5.60 14.18
C VAL A 281 -11.80 -6.72 14.57
N HIS A 282 -11.59 -7.68 13.68
CA HIS A 282 -10.67 -8.80 13.91
C HIS A 282 -9.81 -9.14 12.68
N ASP A 283 -8.71 -9.83 12.95
CA ASP A 283 -7.75 -10.30 11.93
C ASP A 283 -8.08 -11.70 11.37
N ILE A 284 -9.21 -12.29 11.76
CA ILE A 284 -9.60 -13.65 11.38
C ILE A 284 -10.26 -13.66 9.98
N LEU A 285 -9.41 -13.69 8.95
CA LEU A 285 -9.79 -13.95 7.57
C LEU A 285 -8.75 -14.88 6.93
N HIS A 286 -9.19 -16.04 6.44
CA HIS A 286 -8.28 -16.99 5.80
C HIS A 286 -8.86 -17.56 4.51
N PHE A 287 -8.24 -17.23 3.38
CA PHE A 287 -8.63 -17.75 2.08
C PHE A 287 -8.18 -19.20 1.88
N LEU A 288 -9.10 -20.03 1.41
CA LEU A 288 -8.90 -21.44 1.12
C LEU A 288 -8.83 -21.67 -0.39
N PRO A 289 -8.22 -22.78 -0.85
CA PRO A 289 -8.33 -23.20 -2.24
C PRO A 289 -9.81 -23.33 -2.66
N ALA A 290 -10.13 -22.80 -3.84
CA ALA A 290 -11.47 -22.81 -4.40
C ALA A 290 -11.43 -23.15 -5.90
N ALA A 291 -12.56 -23.63 -6.44
CA ALA A 291 -12.71 -23.84 -7.87
C ALA A 291 -12.68 -22.49 -8.63
N PRO A 292 -12.31 -22.48 -9.93
CA PRO A 292 -12.37 -21.26 -10.73
C PRO A 292 -13.75 -20.60 -10.68
N GLY A 293 -13.79 -19.28 -10.47
CA GLY A 293 -15.04 -18.52 -10.34
C GLY A 293 -15.71 -18.60 -8.97
N ALA A 294 -15.09 -19.27 -7.99
CA ALA A 294 -15.52 -19.26 -6.61
C ALA A 294 -14.39 -18.78 -5.69
N MET A 295 -14.79 -18.25 -4.54
CA MET A 295 -13.90 -17.89 -3.45
C MET A 295 -14.41 -18.56 -2.18
N ARG A 296 -13.48 -19.15 -1.43
CA ARG A 296 -13.77 -19.89 -0.21
C ARG A 296 -12.86 -19.37 0.89
N PHE A 297 -13.40 -19.08 2.06
CA PHE A 297 -12.61 -18.54 3.17
C PHE A 297 -13.25 -18.84 4.52
N ILE A 298 -12.43 -18.77 5.57
CA ILE A 298 -12.88 -18.75 6.96
C ILE A 298 -13.02 -17.30 7.39
N TRP A 299 -14.15 -16.98 8.02
CA TRP A 299 -14.49 -15.68 8.58
C TRP A 299 -14.94 -15.87 10.04
N ALA A 300 -14.65 -14.92 10.92
CA ALA A 300 -15.23 -14.91 12.26
C ALA A 300 -16.38 -13.91 12.32
N SER A 301 -17.44 -14.20 13.08
CA SER A 301 -18.55 -13.26 13.25
C SER A 301 -19.17 -13.41 14.63
N GLU A 302 -19.64 -12.29 15.18
CA GLU A 302 -20.37 -12.21 16.45
C GLU A 302 -21.88 -12.09 16.27
N GLU A 303 -22.43 -12.44 15.09
CA GLU A 303 -23.86 -12.27 14.76
C GLU A 303 -24.85 -12.93 15.76
N THR A 304 -24.40 -13.93 16.51
CA THR A 304 -25.21 -14.63 17.54
C THR A 304 -25.02 -14.06 18.95
N GLY A 305 -24.21 -13.01 19.10
CA GLY A 305 -23.75 -12.47 20.39
C GLY A 305 -22.47 -13.10 20.94
N HIS A 306 -21.91 -14.11 20.25
CA HIS A 306 -20.61 -14.72 20.55
C HIS A 306 -19.81 -14.94 19.26
N LEU A 307 -18.49 -14.89 19.35
CA LEU A 307 -17.59 -15.11 18.22
C LEU A 307 -17.62 -16.58 17.76
N HIS A 308 -18.03 -16.80 16.52
CA HIS A 308 -17.99 -18.10 15.85
C HIS A 308 -17.23 -18.03 14.52
N LEU A 309 -16.74 -19.19 14.06
CA LEU A 309 -16.09 -19.32 12.77
C LEU A 309 -17.07 -19.86 11.72
N TYR A 310 -17.08 -19.21 10.57
CA TYR A 310 -17.92 -19.53 9.44
C TYR A 310 -17.07 -19.89 8.23
N LEU A 311 -17.41 -21.00 7.57
CA LEU A 311 -16.88 -21.34 6.26
C LEU A 311 -17.77 -20.69 5.20
N VAL A 312 -17.24 -19.71 4.48
CA VAL A 312 -17.97 -18.97 3.46
C VAL A 312 -17.51 -19.44 2.08
N THR A 313 -18.45 -19.63 1.17
CA THR A 313 -18.20 -19.86 -0.25
C THR A 313 -19.09 -18.93 -1.07
N CYS A 314 -18.48 -18.11 -1.92
CA CYS A 314 -19.19 -17.17 -2.78
C CYS A 314 -18.71 -17.28 -4.23
N ALA A 315 -19.59 -16.94 -5.17
CA ALA A 315 -19.22 -16.80 -6.57
C ALA A 315 -18.47 -15.48 -6.77
N VAL A 316 -17.36 -15.52 -7.51
CA VAL A 316 -16.59 -14.33 -7.89
C VAL A 316 -16.57 -14.27 -9.42
N PRO A 317 -16.89 -13.12 -10.04
CA PRO A 317 -16.85 -12.98 -11.48
C PRO A 317 -15.49 -13.46 -12.01
N ALA A 318 -15.48 -14.49 -12.86
CA ALA A 318 -14.25 -14.93 -13.50
C ALA A 318 -13.78 -13.87 -14.51
N LYS A 319 -12.46 -13.70 -14.68
CA LYS A 319 -11.92 -13.03 -15.86
C LYS A 319 -12.48 -13.76 -17.09
N ARG A 320 -13.28 -13.10 -17.94
CA ARG A 320 -13.53 -13.62 -19.28
C ARG A 320 -12.18 -13.72 -19.99
N ALA A 321 -11.86 -14.91 -20.51
CA ALA A 321 -10.62 -15.14 -21.22
C ALA A 321 -10.52 -14.19 -22.44
N THR A 322 -9.44 -13.40 -22.45
CA THR A 322 -8.77 -12.81 -23.62
C THR A 322 -9.62 -11.99 -24.60
N CYS A 323 -9.42 -10.66 -24.60
CA CYS A 323 -9.29 -9.93 -25.85
C CYS A 323 -7.78 -9.80 -26.13
N LYS A 324 -7.24 -10.66 -27.00
CA LYS A 324 -5.89 -10.46 -27.54
C LYS A 324 -5.94 -9.23 -28.43
N ILE A 325 -5.39 -8.10 -27.98
CA ILE A 325 -5.05 -7.00 -28.88
C ILE A 325 -3.59 -7.23 -29.28
N SER A 326 -3.38 -7.65 -30.52
CA SER A 326 -2.08 -7.48 -31.17
C SER A 326 -1.92 -6.00 -31.45
N ILE A 327 -0.84 -5.40 -30.97
CA ILE A 327 -0.44 -4.05 -31.35
C ILE A 327 0.80 -4.23 -32.25
N CYS A 328 0.73 -3.69 -33.47
CA CYS A 328 1.88 -3.55 -34.36
C CYS A 328 2.86 -2.53 -33.80
#